data_AF-A0A833R4C5-F1
#
_entry.id   AF-A0A833R4C5-F1
#
_cell.length_a   1.000
_cell.length_b   1.000
_cell.length_c   1.000
_cell.angle_alpha   90.00
_cell.angle_beta   90.00
_cell.angle_gamma   90.00
#
_symmetry.space_group_name_H-M   'P 1'
#
loop_
_entity.id
_entity.type
_entity.pdbx_description
1 polymer ?
#
loop_
_entity_poly.entity_id
_entity_poly.type
_entity_poly.pdbx_seq_one_letter_code
_entity_poly.pdbx_strand_id
1 'polypeptide(L)'
;MAADTASSTQPSAAGNAMSCAAGRDAFRQAVVSTLERRLFYKPALQIFGGAAGLYDYGPPGCAVKSNFLSFWRQFWRQRNSLVPIAPLLGHCRLSSKTLVATMAAEATATSGNAAPSAEGREAFRKAVESTLKSRLFYIPAFGIYGGAEDFYDYGPLGCALESNIISLWRQVILPPIF
;
A
#
# COMPACT_ATOMS: atom_id res chain seq x y z
N MET A 1 43.03 -9.43 -64.00
CA MET A 1 42.55 -8.39 -63.07
C MET A 1 41.44 -9.01 -62.23
N ALA A 2 41.80 -9.65 -61.12
CA ALA A 2 40.84 -10.19 -60.15
C ALA A 2 40.60 -9.12 -59.08
N ALA A 3 39.33 -8.86 -58.78
CA ALA A 3 38.90 -7.91 -57.77
C ALA A 3 38.86 -8.59 -56.40
N ASP A 4 39.71 -8.15 -55.47
CA ASP A 4 39.63 -8.53 -54.05
C ASP A 4 38.68 -7.56 -53.33
N THR A 5 37.49 -8.06 -53.00
CA THR A 5 36.52 -7.35 -52.16
C THR A 5 36.84 -7.61 -50.69
N ALA A 6 37.39 -6.62 -50.01
CA ALA A 6 37.64 -6.66 -48.57
C ALA A 6 36.31 -6.64 -47.79
N SER A 7 35.94 -7.77 -47.19
CA SER A 7 34.89 -7.84 -46.17
C SER A 7 35.45 -7.37 -44.83
N SER A 8 35.24 -6.09 -44.49
CA SER A 8 35.44 -5.59 -43.14
C SER A 8 34.20 -5.88 -42.29
N THR A 9 34.18 -7.02 -41.60
CA THR A 9 33.19 -7.30 -40.56
C THR A 9 33.52 -6.49 -39.31
N GLN A 10 32.82 -5.38 -39.10
CA GLN A 10 32.81 -4.65 -37.83
C GLN A 10 32.06 -5.49 -36.76
N PRO A 11 32.58 -5.63 -35.52
CA PRO A 11 31.86 -6.32 -34.46
C PRO A 11 30.67 -5.47 -34.04
N SER A 12 29.47 -6.06 -34.10
CA SER A 12 28.22 -5.36 -33.81
C SER A 12 28.13 -4.99 -32.32
N ALA A 13 27.72 -3.74 -32.04
CA ALA A 13 27.53 -3.19 -30.70
C ALA A 13 26.53 -3.97 -29.82
N ALA A 14 25.79 -4.93 -30.39
CA ALA A 14 24.89 -5.83 -29.67
C ALA A 14 25.61 -6.79 -28.69
N GLY A 15 26.89 -7.12 -28.95
CA GLY A 15 27.66 -8.03 -28.09
C GLY A 15 27.94 -7.49 -26.68
N ASN A 16 28.06 -6.17 -26.53
CA ASN A 16 28.38 -5.52 -25.24
C ASN A 16 27.16 -5.39 -24.30
N ALA A 17 25.94 -5.28 -24.85
CA ALA A 17 24.73 -5.21 -24.04
C ALA A 17 24.37 -6.58 -23.41
N MET A 18 24.63 -7.67 -24.14
CA MET A 18 24.36 -9.05 -23.69
C MET A 18 25.29 -9.47 -22.54
N SER A 19 26.57 -9.08 -22.57
CA SER A 19 27.53 -9.39 -21.50
C SER A 19 27.23 -8.63 -20.20
N CYS A 20 26.80 -7.37 -20.28
CA CYS A 20 26.33 -6.61 -19.11
C CYS A 20 25.02 -7.16 -18.52
N ALA A 21 24.10 -7.64 -19.35
CA ALA A 21 22.88 -8.30 -18.87
C ALA A 21 23.20 -9.61 -18.13
N ALA A 22 24.04 -10.46 -18.72
CA ALA A 22 24.51 -11.70 -18.10
C ALA A 22 25.24 -11.43 -16.76
N GLY A 23 26.05 -10.37 -16.68
CA GLY A 23 26.71 -9.97 -15.43
C GLY A 23 25.74 -9.55 -14.33
N ARG A 24 24.66 -8.83 -14.67
CA ARG A 24 23.62 -8.44 -13.70
C ARG A 24 22.84 -9.65 -13.18
N ASP A 25 22.52 -10.61 -14.03
CA ASP A 25 21.78 -11.80 -13.62
C ASP A 25 22.63 -12.75 -12.80
N ALA A 26 23.92 -12.90 -13.14
CA ALA A 26 24.89 -13.61 -12.31
C ALA A 26 25.05 -12.95 -10.93
N PHE A 27 25.12 -11.62 -10.86
CA PHE A 27 25.16 -10.89 -9.59
C PHE A 27 23.88 -11.10 -8.77
N ARG A 28 22.71 -11.00 -9.39
CA ARG A 28 21.43 -11.26 -8.72
C ARG A 28 21.38 -12.66 -8.12
N GLN A 29 21.79 -13.67 -8.88
CA GLN A 29 21.85 -15.06 -8.39
C GLN A 29 22.86 -15.23 -7.24
N ALA A 30 24.02 -14.58 -7.31
CA ALA A 30 25.01 -14.58 -6.22
C ALA A 30 24.45 -13.92 -4.94
N VAL A 31 23.71 -12.82 -5.06
CA VAL A 31 23.06 -12.16 -3.93
C VAL A 31 21.96 -13.03 -3.35
N VAL A 32 21.05 -13.57 -4.18
CA VAL A 32 19.96 -14.45 -3.75
C VAL A 32 20.50 -15.67 -3.01
N SER A 33 21.49 -16.36 -3.59
CA SER A 33 22.12 -17.52 -2.96
C SER A 33 22.82 -17.16 -1.64
N THR A 34 23.41 -15.97 -1.53
CA THR A 34 24.01 -15.51 -0.27
C THR A 34 22.96 -15.23 0.79
N LEU A 35 21.84 -14.57 0.42
CA LEU A 35 20.75 -14.24 1.33
C LEU A 35 20.02 -15.48 1.85
N GLU A 36 19.79 -16.47 0.98
CA GLU A 36 19.21 -17.77 1.36
C GLU A 36 20.15 -18.56 2.30
N ARG A 37 21.46 -18.58 1.99
CA ARG A 37 22.46 -19.26 2.85
C ARG A 37 22.65 -18.58 4.19
N ARG A 38 22.42 -17.27 4.29
CA ARG A 38 22.49 -16.49 5.53
C ARG A 38 21.13 -16.39 6.24
N LEU A 39 20.10 -17.09 5.76
CA LEU A 39 18.76 -17.14 6.34
C LEU A 39 18.13 -15.74 6.49
N PHE A 40 18.34 -14.84 5.54
CA PHE A 40 17.66 -13.55 5.53
C PHE A 40 16.17 -13.71 5.20
N TYR A 41 15.88 -14.49 4.16
CA TYR A 41 14.53 -14.91 3.80
C TYR A 41 14.57 -16.36 3.31
N LYS A 42 13.45 -17.06 3.45
CA LYS A 42 13.20 -18.37 2.84
C LYS A 42 11.78 -18.42 2.26
N PRO A 43 11.53 -19.20 1.21
CA PRO A 43 10.18 -19.51 0.79
C PRO A 43 9.40 -20.12 1.95
N ALA A 44 8.23 -19.56 2.24
CA ALA A 44 7.40 -20.05 3.31
C ALA A 44 6.77 -21.39 2.94
N LEU A 45 6.43 -22.18 3.96
CA LEU A 45 5.82 -23.50 3.80
C LEU A 45 6.65 -24.44 2.91
N GLN A 46 7.98 -24.30 2.91
CA GLN A 46 8.89 -25.16 2.14
C GLN A 46 8.70 -26.65 2.46
N ILE A 47 8.28 -26.97 3.69
CA ILE A 47 7.94 -28.32 4.13
C ILE A 47 6.62 -28.87 3.55
N PHE A 48 5.75 -28.01 3.02
CA PHE A 48 4.43 -28.38 2.46
C PHE A 48 4.38 -28.22 0.92
N GLY A 49 5.54 -28.16 0.25
CA GLY A 49 5.62 -27.96 -1.20
C GLY A 49 5.73 -26.50 -1.65
N GLY A 50 5.76 -25.55 -0.69
CA GLY A 50 5.97 -24.13 -0.95
C GLY A 50 4.73 -23.40 -1.48
N ALA A 51 4.48 -22.19 -0.97
CA ALA A 51 3.45 -21.29 -1.51
C ALA A 51 4.12 -20.15 -2.28
N ALA A 52 3.79 -20.01 -3.57
CA ALA A 52 4.31 -18.93 -4.40
C ALA A 52 3.92 -17.55 -3.80
N GLY A 53 4.92 -16.70 -3.57
CA GLY A 53 4.72 -15.33 -3.06
C GLY A 53 4.77 -15.17 -1.54
N LEU A 54 4.84 -16.25 -0.75
CA LEU A 54 4.99 -16.17 0.70
C LEU A 54 6.43 -16.47 1.13
N TYR A 55 7.00 -15.62 1.98
CA TYR A 55 8.39 -15.72 2.44
C TYR A 55 8.51 -15.49 3.95
N ASP A 56 9.27 -16.36 4.61
CA ASP A 56 9.62 -16.27 6.02
C ASP A 56 10.96 -15.53 6.18
N TYR A 57 10.96 -14.44 6.94
CA TYR A 57 12.19 -13.72 7.27
C TYR A 57 12.89 -14.41 8.45
N GLY A 58 14.18 -14.73 8.30
CA GLY A 58 14.96 -15.28 9.41
C GLY A 58 15.43 -14.19 10.37
N PRO A 59 16.18 -14.57 11.44
CA PRO A 59 16.62 -13.63 12.48
C PRO A 59 17.32 -12.35 11.97
N PRO A 60 18.27 -12.40 11.02
CA PRO A 60 18.89 -11.18 10.52
C PRO A 60 17.92 -10.36 9.63
N GLY A 61 17.04 -11.00 8.87
CA GLY A 61 16.02 -10.33 8.06
C GLY A 61 14.99 -9.58 8.93
N CYS A 62 14.53 -10.21 10.01
CA CYS A 62 13.66 -9.59 11.00
C CYS A 62 14.32 -8.39 11.70
N ALA A 63 15.61 -8.47 12.03
CA ALA A 63 16.36 -7.37 12.63
C ALA A 63 16.45 -6.17 11.66
N VAL A 64 16.81 -6.41 10.40
CA VAL A 64 16.86 -5.35 9.37
C VAL A 64 15.49 -4.71 9.17
N LYS A 65 14.44 -5.52 9.07
CA LYS A 65 13.06 -5.03 8.95
C LYS A 65 12.65 -4.18 10.16
N SER A 66 12.99 -4.61 11.37
CA SER A 66 12.71 -3.85 12.60
C SER A 66 13.43 -2.51 12.63
N ASN A 67 14.72 -2.48 12.27
CA ASN A 67 15.52 -1.26 12.21
C ASN A 67 15.02 -0.29 11.13
N PHE A 68 14.65 -0.81 9.97
CA PHE A 68 14.03 -0.01 8.93
C PHE A 68 12.70 0.59 9.39
N LEU A 69 11.83 -0.22 10.01
CA LEU A 69 10.54 0.23 10.52
C LEU A 69 10.68 1.25 11.65
N SER A 70 11.66 1.09 12.55
CA SER A 70 11.90 2.03 13.66
C SER A 70 12.36 3.38 13.12
N PHE A 71 13.30 3.39 12.17
CA PHE A 71 13.74 4.59 11.46
C PHE A 71 12.58 5.25 10.70
N TRP A 72 11.82 4.48 9.92
CA TRP A 72 10.68 4.99 9.15
C TRP A 72 9.64 5.64 10.05
N ARG A 73 9.27 4.99 11.17
CA ARG A 73 8.34 5.54 12.15
C ARG A 73 8.86 6.82 12.78
N GLN A 74 10.16 6.91 13.07
CA GLN A 74 10.77 8.11 13.63
C GLN A 74 10.79 9.27 12.62
N PHE A 75 11.15 8.98 11.37
CA PHE A 75 11.19 9.94 10.27
C PHE A 75 9.82 10.60 10.08
N TRP A 76 8.76 9.80 10.00
CA TRP A 76 7.40 10.29 9.82
C TRP A 76 6.79 10.96 11.05
N ARG A 77 7.15 10.47 12.25
CA ARG A 77 6.73 11.10 13.51
C ARG A 77 7.32 12.50 13.66
N GLN A 78 8.59 12.70 13.31
CA GLN A 78 9.24 14.01 13.37
C GLN A 78 8.72 14.96 12.28
N ARG A 79 8.39 14.46 11.08
CA ARG A 79 8.03 15.32 9.94
C ARG A 79 6.56 15.77 9.94
N ASN A 80 5.62 14.89 10.29
CA ASN A 80 4.19 15.16 10.15
C ASN A 80 3.44 15.24 11.49
N SER A 81 4.15 15.25 12.63
CA SER A 81 3.55 15.16 13.97
C SER A 81 2.51 14.04 14.10
N LEU A 82 2.69 12.96 13.32
CA LEU A 82 1.76 11.85 13.29
C LEU A 82 1.87 11.11 14.61
N VAL A 83 0.83 11.24 15.43
CA VAL A 83 0.62 10.33 16.55
C VAL A 83 0.39 8.96 15.93
N PRO A 84 1.22 7.93 16.23
CA PRO A 84 0.91 6.58 15.76
C PRO A 84 -0.53 6.26 16.16
N ILE A 85 -1.32 5.59 15.33
CA ILE A 85 -2.73 5.24 15.64
C ILE A 85 -2.83 4.21 16.80
N ALA A 86 -1.68 3.76 17.32
CA ALA A 86 -1.57 2.81 18.42
C ALA A 86 -2.25 3.20 19.75
N PRO A 87 -2.43 4.49 20.16
CA PRO A 87 -3.23 4.83 21.33
C PRO A 87 -4.68 4.35 21.17
N LEU A 88 -5.24 4.35 19.95
CA LEU A 88 -6.61 3.91 19.74
C LEU A 88 -6.79 2.39 19.79
N LEU A 89 -5.73 1.60 19.58
CA LEU A 89 -5.74 0.14 19.82
C LEU A 89 -5.14 -0.26 21.18
N GLY A 90 -4.61 0.70 21.94
CA GLY A 90 -3.84 0.51 23.17
C GLY A 90 -4.54 1.00 24.45
N HIS A 91 -5.82 1.38 24.38
CA HIS A 91 -6.62 1.76 25.55
C HIS A 91 -7.11 0.55 26.40
N CYS A 92 -6.42 -0.58 26.36
CA CYS A 92 -6.61 -1.65 27.35
C CYS A 92 -5.44 -1.73 28.33
N ARG A 93 -5.05 -0.59 28.93
CA ARG A 93 -4.36 -0.58 30.23
C ARG A 93 -4.50 0.72 31.01
N LEU A 94 -5.71 1.29 31.09
CA LEU A 94 -6.05 2.11 32.25
C LEU A 94 -6.64 1.20 33.31
N SER A 95 -6.00 1.17 34.48
CA SER A 95 -6.51 0.48 35.67
C SER A 95 -7.95 0.93 35.96
N SER A 96 -8.87 -0.03 36.05
CA SER A 96 -10.33 0.16 36.09
C SER A 96 -10.88 1.14 37.13
N LYS A 97 -10.07 1.60 38.08
CA LYS A 97 -10.53 2.47 39.17
C LYS A 97 -10.57 3.96 38.81
N THR A 98 -9.74 4.43 37.87
CA THR A 98 -9.65 5.87 37.56
C THR A 98 -10.62 6.31 36.47
N LEU A 99 -10.99 5.40 35.55
CA LEU A 99 -11.79 5.72 34.36
C LEU A 99 -13.29 5.87 34.66
N VAL A 100 -13.83 5.14 35.65
CA VAL A 100 -15.26 5.26 36.02
C VAL A 100 -15.55 6.58 36.72
N ALA A 101 -14.59 7.11 37.50
CA ALA A 101 -14.77 8.36 38.25
C ALA A 101 -14.80 9.60 37.34
N THR A 102 -14.09 9.58 36.21
CA THR A 102 -14.05 10.72 35.28
C THR A 102 -15.17 10.70 34.23
N MET A 103 -15.70 9.53 33.86
CA MET A 103 -16.80 9.46 32.86
C MET A 103 -18.18 9.85 33.42
N ALA A 104 -18.40 9.75 34.73
CA ALA A 104 -19.66 10.18 35.35
C ALA A 104 -19.83 11.71 35.40
N ALA A 105 -18.74 12.48 35.23
CA ALA A 105 -18.74 13.94 35.36
C ALA A 105 -18.93 14.69 34.02
N GLU A 106 -18.70 14.06 32.86
CA GLU A 106 -18.66 14.74 31.56
C GLU A 106 -19.91 14.50 30.68
N ALA A 107 -20.83 13.62 31.10
CA ALA A 107 -22.02 13.27 30.33
C ALA A 107 -23.17 14.30 30.38
N THR A 108 -23.01 15.41 31.12
CA THR A 108 -24.04 16.46 31.26
C THR A 108 -23.78 17.72 30.42
N ALA A 109 -22.78 17.74 29.54
CA ALA A 109 -22.46 18.92 28.74
C ALA A 109 -22.22 18.61 27.25
N THR A 110 -23.24 18.16 26.53
CA THR A 110 -23.45 18.51 25.10
C THR A 110 -24.93 18.38 24.76
N SER A 111 -25.63 19.50 24.95
CA SER A 111 -26.97 19.74 24.42
C SER A 111 -26.88 20.02 22.92
N GLY A 112 -27.68 19.34 22.09
CA GLY A 112 -28.11 19.94 20.82
C GLY A 112 -28.04 19.15 19.51
N ASN A 113 -27.74 17.85 19.48
CA ASN A 113 -28.05 17.01 18.31
C ASN A 113 -28.32 15.58 18.74
N ALA A 114 -29.60 15.22 18.87
CA ALA A 114 -30.01 13.82 19.04
C ALA A 114 -29.48 13.03 17.85
N ALA A 115 -28.68 11.98 18.10
CA ALA A 115 -28.17 11.12 17.06
C ALA A 115 -29.34 10.68 16.16
N PRO A 116 -29.24 10.84 14.82
CA PRO A 116 -30.35 10.53 13.93
C PRO A 116 -30.77 9.07 14.15
N SER A 117 -32.09 8.85 14.23
CA SER A 117 -32.68 7.52 14.36
C SER A 117 -32.08 6.58 13.30
N ALA A 118 -32.02 5.28 13.60
CA ALA A 118 -31.45 4.30 12.67
C ALA A 118 -32.11 4.39 11.27
N GLU A 119 -33.42 4.65 11.24
CA GLU A 119 -34.18 4.92 10.01
C GLU A 119 -33.72 6.19 9.27
N GLY A 120 -33.46 7.28 9.98
CA GLY A 120 -32.97 8.52 9.38
C GLY A 120 -31.58 8.38 8.75
N ARG A 121 -30.69 7.59 9.38
CA ARG A 121 -29.36 7.27 8.83
C ARG A 121 -29.46 6.47 7.54
N GLU A 122 -30.36 5.49 7.50
CA GLU A 122 -30.57 4.66 6.32
C GLU A 122 -31.22 5.43 5.17
N ALA A 123 -32.18 6.31 5.46
CA ALA A 123 -32.78 7.21 4.49
C ALA A 123 -31.74 8.16 3.87
N PHE A 124 -30.87 8.74 4.70
CA PHE A 124 -29.76 9.57 4.23
C PHE A 124 -28.79 8.78 3.35
N ARG A 125 -28.39 7.58 3.77
CA ARG A 125 -27.52 6.70 2.98
C ARG A 125 -28.10 6.43 1.60
N LYS A 126 -29.39 6.08 1.53
CA LYS A 126 -30.11 5.83 0.25
C LYS A 126 -30.20 7.08 -0.62
N ALA A 127 -30.43 8.25 -0.03
CA ALA A 127 -30.49 9.52 -0.76
C ALA A 127 -29.12 9.92 -1.35
N VAL A 128 -28.05 9.69 -0.59
CA VAL A 128 -26.68 9.89 -1.09
C VAL A 128 -26.37 8.90 -2.20
N GLU A 129 -26.71 7.62 -2.00
CA GLU A 129 -26.48 6.56 -2.98
C GLU A 129 -27.21 6.83 -4.32
N SER A 130 -28.47 7.28 -4.27
CA SER A 130 -29.23 7.64 -5.48
C SER A 130 -28.65 8.86 -6.18
N THR A 131 -28.13 9.83 -5.43
CA THR A 131 -27.44 11.00 -5.97
C THR A 131 -26.14 10.60 -6.66
N LEU A 132 -25.34 9.72 -6.06
CA LEU A 132 -24.07 9.23 -6.63
C LEU A 132 -24.30 8.41 -7.90
N LYS A 133 -25.31 7.53 -7.92
CA LYS A 133 -25.69 6.76 -9.12
C LYS A 133 -26.24 7.66 -10.22
N SER A 134 -27.11 8.61 -9.90
CA SER A 134 -27.69 9.54 -10.91
C SER A 134 -26.68 10.51 -11.50
N ARG A 135 -25.58 10.80 -10.79
CA ARG A 135 -24.47 11.63 -11.27
C ARG A 135 -23.34 10.82 -11.91
N LEU A 136 -23.55 9.51 -12.13
CA LEU A 136 -22.55 8.60 -12.71
C LEU A 136 -21.20 8.70 -11.97
N PHE A 137 -21.25 8.75 -10.65
CA PHE A 137 -20.03 8.82 -9.83
C PHE A 137 -19.31 7.47 -9.82
N TYR A 138 -20.09 6.39 -9.73
CA TYR A 138 -19.65 5.01 -9.89
C TYR A 138 -20.75 4.21 -10.61
N ILE A 139 -20.34 3.16 -11.30
CA ILE A 139 -21.20 2.27 -12.09
C ILE A 139 -20.86 0.83 -11.70
N PRO A 140 -21.82 -0.10 -11.59
CA PRO A 140 -21.48 -1.51 -11.42
C PRO A 140 -20.64 -2.00 -12.61
N ALA A 141 -19.47 -2.54 -12.30
CA ALA A 141 -18.58 -3.06 -13.32
C ALA A 141 -19.20 -4.28 -13.99
N PHE A 142 -18.85 -4.51 -15.26
CA PHE A 142 -19.40 -5.60 -16.06
C PHE A 142 -20.94 -5.56 -16.17
N GLY A 143 -21.58 -4.39 -16.07
CA GLY A 143 -23.03 -4.25 -16.20
C GLY A 143 -23.59 -4.80 -17.53
N ILE A 144 -22.76 -4.85 -18.58
CA ILE A 144 -23.11 -5.48 -19.87
C ILE A 144 -23.06 -7.01 -19.86
N TYR A 145 -22.48 -7.63 -18.82
CA TYR A 145 -22.33 -9.08 -18.65
C TYR A 145 -23.17 -9.65 -17.50
N GLY A 146 -24.16 -8.92 -17.01
CA GLY A 146 -25.03 -9.35 -15.90
C GLY A 146 -24.56 -8.90 -14.51
N GLY A 147 -23.48 -8.12 -14.42
CA GLY A 147 -23.02 -7.45 -13.20
C GLY A 147 -22.29 -8.37 -12.22
N ALA A 148 -21.16 -7.90 -11.67
CA ALA A 148 -20.55 -8.46 -10.47
C ALA A 148 -20.90 -7.55 -9.29
N GLU A 149 -21.60 -8.07 -8.27
CA GLU A 149 -22.23 -7.25 -7.21
C GLU A 149 -21.25 -6.35 -6.42
N ASP A 150 -19.98 -6.76 -6.35
CA ASP A 150 -18.96 -6.09 -5.53
C ASP A 150 -17.92 -5.30 -6.33
N PHE A 151 -18.02 -5.23 -7.66
CA PHE A 151 -17.09 -4.47 -8.49
C PHE A 151 -17.75 -3.22 -9.09
N TYR A 152 -17.06 -2.08 -9.00
CA TYR A 152 -17.55 -0.79 -9.47
C TYR A 152 -16.49 -0.06 -10.28
N ASP A 153 -16.89 0.48 -11.44
CA ASP A 153 -16.09 1.39 -12.25
C ASP A 153 -16.41 2.83 -11.85
N TYR A 154 -15.38 3.65 -11.58
CA TYR A 154 -15.58 5.08 -11.33
C TYR A 154 -15.95 5.80 -12.63
N GLY A 155 -16.97 6.65 -12.57
CA GLY A 155 -17.29 7.52 -13.69
C GLY A 155 -16.38 8.75 -13.72
N PRO A 156 -16.57 9.66 -14.70
CA PRO A 156 -15.67 10.80 -14.92
C PRO A 156 -15.48 11.70 -13.70
N LEU A 157 -16.55 11.93 -12.93
CA LEU A 157 -16.51 12.70 -11.68
C LEU A 157 -15.82 11.95 -10.54
N GLY A 158 -15.98 10.62 -10.49
CA GLY A 158 -15.30 9.75 -9.54
C GLY A 158 -13.79 9.74 -9.75
N CYS A 159 -13.35 9.56 -11.00
CA CYS A 159 -11.93 9.61 -11.37
C CYS A 159 -11.30 10.98 -11.08
N ALA A 160 -12.04 12.07 -11.30
CA ALA A 160 -11.58 13.43 -10.98
C ALA A 160 -11.42 13.64 -9.47
N LEU A 161 -12.39 13.19 -8.67
CA LEU A 161 -12.28 13.24 -7.21
C LEU A 161 -11.11 12.39 -6.72
N GLU A 162 -10.97 11.17 -7.23
CA GLU A 162 -9.88 10.27 -6.91
C GLU A 162 -8.53 10.92 -7.19
N SER A 163 -8.37 11.53 -8.37
CA SER A 163 -7.15 12.25 -8.74
C SER A 163 -6.85 13.42 -7.80
N ASN A 164 -7.87 14.17 -7.37
CA ASN A 164 -7.72 15.25 -6.40
C ASN A 164 -7.29 14.74 -5.02
N ILE A 165 -7.91 13.66 -4.54
CA ILE A 165 -7.54 13.03 -3.27
C ILE A 165 -6.11 12.50 -3.34
N ILE A 166 -5.75 11.81 -4.42
CA ILE A 166 -4.40 11.32 -4.67
C ILE A 166 -3.41 12.50 -4.72
N SER A 167 -3.77 13.60 -5.36
CA SER A 167 -2.92 14.79 -5.46
C SER A 167 -2.67 15.44 -4.10
N LEU A 168 -3.71 15.58 -3.27
CA LEU A 168 -3.59 16.05 -1.90
C LEU A 168 -2.76 15.08 -1.04
N TRP A 169 -3.00 13.78 -1.19
CA TRP A 169 -2.25 12.75 -0.49
C TRP A 169 -0.77 12.77 -0.85
N ARG A 170 -0.45 12.94 -2.14
CA ARG A 170 0.91 13.14 -2.63
C ARG A 170 1.55 14.38 -2.02
N GLN A 171 0.82 15.47 -1.81
CA GLN A 171 1.36 16.68 -1.16
C GLN A 171 1.63 16.48 0.34
N VAL A 172 0.81 15.68 1.03
CA VAL A 172 0.98 15.40 2.47
C VAL A 172 2.11 14.40 2.74
N ILE A 173 2.36 13.49 1.79
CA ILE A 173 3.29 12.36 1.99
C ILE A 173 4.59 12.52 1.19
N LEU A 174 4.54 12.87 -0.08
CA LEU A 174 5.79 13.09 -0.82
C LEU A 174 6.30 14.51 -0.51
N PRO A 175 7.56 14.71 -0.10
CA PRO A 175 8.14 16.04 -0.09
C PRO A 175 8.02 16.65 -1.49
N PRO A 176 7.79 17.97 -1.62
CA PRO A 176 8.00 18.64 -2.90
C PRO A 176 9.44 18.36 -3.30
N ILE A 177 9.58 17.64 -4.41
CA ILE A 177 10.86 17.31 -5.00
C ILE A 177 11.44 18.66 -5.43
N PHE A 178 12.47 19.13 -4.74
CA PHE A 178 13.37 20.16 -5.28
C PHE A 178 14.40 19.46 -6.16
#